data_AF-A0AAX3SVB5-F1
#
_entry.id   AF-A0AAX3SVB5-F1
#
_cell.length_a   1.000
_cell.length_b   1.000
_cell.length_c   1.000
_cell.angle_alpha   90.00
_cell.angle_beta   90.00
_cell.angle_gamma   90.00
#
_symmetry.space_group_name_H-M   'P 1'
#
loop_
_entity.id
_entity.type
_entity.pdbx_description
1 polymer ?
#
loop_
_entity_poly.entity_id
_entity_poly.type
_entity_poly.pdbx_seq_one_letter_code
_entity_poly.pdbx_strand_id
1 'polypeptide(L)'
;MSDTPRNPAPGSSNTAEYIVVACLFAGLAGTLAYGMYVSRPARPDVPVNVAAAPAAVPAKPDAQPVQGAADGAAFTPPGARDIPDTPMGEWIRRGEAIFLRTPANAVGFSGNTLNCVNCHLDAGRLKGAAPMWGAYPLYPAYRKKTNHVDTFAERVRGCFMYSMNGKAPDDGHDILVALEAYAYWMAQKAPTGEKLPGAGFTKVGKAAQEPSFERGAKVYEAKCALCHGPQGQGQEVGGVTVFPPLWGKQSYNWGAGTHEVDKAASFIKGNMPYGNPTLDDQEAWDVATYINSMERPQDPRFTGNVADTRKQFHDNPYSLYGTEVNGRLLKGL
;
A
#
# COMPACT_ATOMS: atom_id res chain seq x y z
N MET A 1 63.72 -47.65 47.97
CA MET A 1 62.51 -48.48 47.83
C MET A 1 61.39 -47.58 47.34
N SER A 2 61.08 -47.70 46.05
CA SER A 2 59.82 -47.42 45.35
C SER A 2 59.09 -46.08 45.55
N ASP A 3 59.41 -45.09 44.71
CA ASP A 3 58.50 -43.99 44.35
C ASP A 3 57.53 -44.44 43.24
N THR A 4 56.23 -44.23 43.45
CA THR A 4 55.16 -44.57 42.50
C THR A 4 54.59 -43.29 41.88
N PRO A 5 54.41 -43.19 40.55
CA PRO A 5 53.86 -41.99 39.92
C PRO A 5 52.33 -41.89 40.07
N ARG A 6 51.81 -40.68 40.32
CA ARG A 6 50.37 -40.35 40.31
C ARG A 6 49.85 -40.22 38.88
N ASN A 7 48.77 -40.92 38.56
CA ASN A 7 47.97 -40.73 37.35
C ASN A 7 47.12 -39.43 37.43
N PRO A 8 46.88 -38.74 36.31
CA PRO A 8 45.93 -37.63 36.26
C PRO A 8 44.47 -38.15 36.21
N ALA A 9 43.55 -37.41 36.81
CA ALA A 9 42.12 -37.70 36.81
C ALA A 9 41.52 -37.55 35.39
N PRO A 10 40.55 -38.39 34.98
CA PRO A 10 39.91 -38.28 33.68
C PRO A 10 38.93 -37.09 33.66
N GLY A 11 39.01 -36.29 32.59
CA GLY A 11 38.08 -35.19 32.33
C GLY A 11 36.66 -35.70 32.07
N SER A 12 35.68 -35.10 32.74
CA SER A 12 34.26 -35.33 32.48
C SER A 12 33.87 -34.74 31.13
N SER A 13 33.51 -35.58 30.15
CA SER A 13 32.97 -35.09 28.88
C SER A 13 31.45 -34.85 29.03
N ASN A 14 31.03 -33.61 28.90
CA ASN A 14 29.61 -33.18 28.94
C ASN A 14 28.80 -33.62 27.70
N THR A 15 29.27 -34.64 26.99
CA THR A 15 28.70 -35.15 25.74
C THR A 15 27.24 -35.58 25.89
N ALA A 16 26.86 -36.11 27.05
CA ALA A 16 25.47 -36.52 27.32
C ALA A 16 24.52 -35.32 27.42
N GLU A 17 24.93 -34.20 28.02
CA GLU A 17 24.11 -32.99 28.12
C GLU A 17 23.92 -32.34 26.75
N TYR A 18 24.97 -32.29 25.92
CA TYR A 18 24.85 -31.75 24.55
C TYR A 18 23.92 -32.59 23.67
N ILE A 19 23.90 -33.91 23.83
CA ILE A 19 22.99 -34.79 23.09
C ILE A 19 21.53 -34.53 23.51
N VAL A 20 21.26 -34.37 24.81
CA VAL A 20 19.89 -34.10 25.29
C VAL A 20 19.40 -32.74 24.81
N VAL A 21 20.24 -31.70 24.85
CA VAL A 21 19.90 -30.36 24.35
C VAL A 21 19.70 -30.38 22.83
N ALA A 22 20.54 -31.08 22.07
CA ALA A 22 20.37 -31.22 20.63
C ALA A 22 19.06 -31.96 20.26
N CYS A 23 18.69 -32.99 21.00
CA CYS A 23 17.43 -33.71 20.81
C CYS A 23 16.20 -32.82 21.13
N LEU A 24 16.29 -31.96 22.16
CA LEU A 24 15.22 -31.01 22.48
C LEU A 24 15.03 -29.95 21.40
N PHE A 25 16.12 -29.40 20.84
CA PHE A 25 16.04 -28.44 19.73
C PHE A 25 15.55 -29.09 18.42
N ALA A 26 15.92 -30.34 18.16
CA ALA A 26 15.39 -31.10 17.01
C ALA A 26 13.87 -31.36 17.17
N GLY A 27 13.41 -31.67 18.37
CA GLY A 27 11.98 -31.82 18.68
C GLY A 27 11.19 -30.51 18.53
N LEU A 28 11.77 -29.38 18.96
CA LEU A 28 11.15 -28.05 18.82
C LEU A 28 11.10 -27.60 17.35
N ALA A 29 12.17 -27.84 16.58
CA ALA A 29 12.21 -27.55 15.15
C ALA A 29 11.22 -28.42 14.37
N GLY A 30 11.08 -29.70 14.73
CA GLY A 30 10.09 -30.60 14.15
C GLY A 30 8.64 -30.18 14.41
N THR A 31 8.34 -29.73 15.64
CA THR A 31 7.00 -29.25 16.02
C THR A 31 6.66 -27.89 15.39
N LEU A 32 7.62 -26.97 15.26
CA LEU A 32 7.45 -25.72 14.51
C LEU A 32 7.28 -25.95 13.01
N ALA A 33 8.05 -26.85 12.40
CA ALA A 33 7.91 -27.22 11.00
C ALA A 33 6.55 -27.89 10.73
N TYR A 34 6.08 -28.75 11.64
CA TYR A 34 4.75 -29.35 11.56
C TYR A 34 3.64 -28.31 11.75
N GLY A 35 3.76 -27.39 12.71
CA GLY A 35 2.81 -26.30 12.90
C GLY A 35 2.72 -25.36 11.69
N MET A 36 3.85 -25.06 11.04
CA MET A 36 3.90 -24.28 9.79
C MET A 36 3.35 -25.06 8.58
N TYR A 37 3.48 -26.38 8.56
CA TYR A 37 2.87 -27.25 7.54
C TYR A 37 1.34 -27.29 7.68
N VAL A 38 0.83 -27.43 8.90
CA VAL A 38 -0.62 -27.56 9.17
C VAL A 38 -1.34 -26.21 9.08
N SER A 39 -0.62 -25.08 9.23
CA SER A 39 -1.19 -23.72 9.16
C SER A 39 -1.09 -23.05 7.78
N ARG A 40 -0.63 -23.75 6.75
CA ARG A 40 -0.82 -23.28 5.38
C ARG A 40 -2.29 -23.51 5.01
N PRO A 41 -3.09 -22.47 4.73
CA PRO A 41 -4.38 -22.71 4.11
C PRO A 41 -4.11 -23.46 2.81
N ALA A 42 -4.64 -24.68 2.69
CA ALA A 42 -4.56 -25.44 1.47
C ALA A 42 -5.14 -24.54 0.37
N ARG A 43 -4.30 -24.11 -0.57
CA ARG A 43 -4.84 -23.71 -1.87
C ARG A 43 -5.52 -24.96 -2.39
N PRO A 44 -6.83 -24.94 -2.68
CA PRO A 44 -7.39 -26.04 -3.42
C PRO A 44 -6.69 -26.02 -4.79
N ASP A 45 -5.72 -26.91 -4.97
CA ASP A 45 -5.23 -27.36 -6.27
C ASP A 45 -6.31 -28.22 -6.94
N VAL A 46 -7.57 -27.83 -6.80
CA VAL A 46 -8.67 -28.39 -7.57
C VAL A 46 -8.57 -27.68 -8.91
N PRO A 47 -8.06 -28.33 -9.97
CA PRO A 47 -8.25 -27.79 -11.31
C PRO A 47 -9.75 -27.54 -11.44
N VAL A 48 -10.13 -26.31 -11.80
CA VAL A 48 -11.50 -26.03 -12.20
C VAL A 48 -11.75 -26.93 -13.41
N ASN A 49 -12.40 -28.07 -13.18
CA ASN A 49 -12.89 -28.94 -14.23
C ASN A 49 -14.02 -28.15 -14.90
N VAL A 50 -13.65 -27.33 -15.88
CA VAL A 50 -14.61 -26.81 -16.85
C VAL A 50 -15.11 -28.06 -17.56
N ALA A 51 -16.29 -28.54 -17.18
CA ALA A 51 -16.91 -29.67 -17.87
C ALA A 51 -16.86 -29.37 -19.38
N ALA A 52 -16.42 -30.34 -20.19
CA ALA A 52 -16.42 -30.18 -21.63
C ALA A 52 -17.82 -29.71 -22.05
N ALA A 53 -17.87 -28.56 -22.73
CA ALA A 53 -19.13 -28.03 -23.22
C ALA A 53 -19.83 -29.12 -24.04
N PRO A 54 -21.14 -29.37 -23.83
CA PRO A 54 -21.87 -30.28 -24.69
C PRO A 54 -21.70 -29.87 -26.15
N ALA A 55 -21.67 -30.85 -27.05
CA ALA A 55 -21.44 -30.66 -28.49
C ALA A 55 -22.19 -29.42 -29.01
N ALA A 56 -21.48 -28.59 -29.78
CA ALA A 56 -21.91 -27.28 -30.21
C ALA A 56 -23.35 -27.29 -30.74
N VAL A 57 -24.26 -26.72 -29.94
CA VAL A 57 -25.53 -26.20 -30.44
C VAL A 57 -25.16 -25.09 -31.44
N PRO A 58 -25.79 -25.00 -32.63
CA PRO A 58 -25.50 -23.91 -33.56
C PRO A 58 -25.58 -22.58 -32.80
N ALA A 59 -24.48 -21.83 -32.84
CA ALA A 59 -24.37 -20.57 -32.13
C ALA A 59 -25.54 -19.68 -32.55
N LYS A 60 -26.43 -19.37 -31.59
CA LYS A 60 -27.30 -18.22 -31.75
C LYS A 60 -26.38 -17.02 -31.99
N PRO A 61 -26.72 -16.10 -32.91
CA PRO A 61 -25.93 -14.89 -33.07
C PRO A 61 -25.74 -14.26 -31.69
N ASP A 62 -24.49 -13.87 -31.38
CA ASP A 62 -24.18 -13.20 -30.13
C ASP A 62 -25.18 -12.04 -29.93
N ALA A 63 -25.61 -11.85 -28.69
CA ALA A 63 -26.39 -10.66 -28.35
C ALA A 63 -25.62 -9.44 -28.87
N GLN A 64 -26.29 -8.61 -29.67
CA GLN A 64 -25.70 -7.38 -30.20
C GLN A 64 -24.96 -6.65 -29.08
N PRO A 65 -23.71 -6.20 -29.30
CA PRO A 65 -22.95 -5.52 -28.27
C PRO A 65 -23.78 -4.36 -27.74
N VAL A 66 -24.06 -4.39 -26.43
CA VAL A 66 -24.67 -3.25 -25.75
C VAL A 66 -23.64 -2.14 -25.84
N GLN A 67 -23.89 -1.14 -26.67
CA GLN A 67 -23.04 0.04 -26.75
C GLN A 67 -23.11 0.74 -25.39
N GLY A 68 -22.10 0.51 -24.55
CA GLY A 68 -21.87 1.30 -23.36
C GLY A 68 -21.61 2.72 -23.80
N ALA A 69 -22.44 3.66 -23.35
CA ALA A 69 -22.26 5.08 -23.63
C ALA A 69 -21.02 5.60 -22.90
N ALA A 70 -19.84 5.34 -23.47
CA ALA A 70 -18.65 6.12 -23.23
C ALA A 70 -18.59 7.20 -24.33
N ASP A 71 -19.59 8.08 -24.34
CA ASP A 71 -19.38 9.39 -24.96
C ASP A 71 -18.22 10.00 -24.19
N GLY A 72 -17.16 10.42 -24.87
CA GLY A 72 -15.90 10.92 -24.28
C GLY A 72 -16.00 12.16 -23.39
N ALA A 73 -17.18 12.45 -22.84
CA ALA A 73 -17.43 13.37 -21.75
C ALA A 73 -16.70 12.96 -20.47
N ALA A 74 -16.25 13.96 -19.71
CA ALA A 74 -15.63 13.74 -18.41
C ALA A 74 -16.64 13.12 -17.43
N PHE A 75 -16.26 11.99 -16.80
CA PHE A 75 -17.06 11.37 -15.76
C PHE A 75 -17.23 12.33 -14.57
N THR A 76 -18.46 12.46 -14.06
CA THR A 76 -18.77 13.29 -12.90
C THR A 76 -19.35 12.39 -11.80
N PRO A 77 -18.63 12.19 -10.67
CA PRO A 77 -19.14 11.40 -9.56
C PRO A 77 -20.27 12.16 -8.85
N PRO A 78 -21.20 11.44 -8.16
CA PRO A 78 -22.15 12.06 -7.26
C PRO A 78 -21.47 12.90 -6.16
N GLY A 79 -22.10 14.02 -5.79
CA GLY A 79 -21.67 14.89 -4.70
C GLY A 79 -22.10 14.35 -3.34
N ALA A 80 -21.48 14.81 -2.25
CA ALA A 80 -21.77 14.34 -0.89
C ALA A 80 -23.26 14.50 -0.47
N ARG A 81 -23.97 15.47 -1.06
CA ARG A 81 -25.41 15.71 -0.81
C ARG A 81 -26.32 14.71 -1.56
N ASP A 82 -25.78 13.96 -2.50
CA ASP A 82 -26.54 13.02 -3.33
C ASP A 82 -26.56 11.60 -2.71
N ILE A 83 -26.04 11.44 -1.49
CA ILE A 83 -26.11 10.17 -0.77
C ILE A 83 -27.56 9.96 -0.33
N PRO A 84 -28.24 8.87 -0.79
CA PRO A 84 -29.66 8.68 -0.54
C PRO A 84 -29.95 8.41 0.94
N ASP A 85 -31.14 8.79 1.41
CA ASP A 85 -31.63 8.45 2.76
C ASP A 85 -32.22 7.03 2.80
N THR A 86 -31.35 6.05 2.61
CA THR A 86 -31.71 4.61 2.60
C THR A 86 -30.69 3.81 3.41
N PRO A 87 -30.97 2.53 3.73
CA PRO A 87 -29.98 1.65 4.35
C PRO A 87 -28.65 1.58 3.57
N MET A 88 -28.70 1.60 2.22
CA MET A 88 -27.48 1.69 1.41
C MET A 88 -26.75 3.02 1.62
N GLY A 89 -27.49 4.12 1.72
CA GLY A 89 -26.96 5.44 2.05
C GLY A 89 -26.23 5.51 3.38
N GLU A 90 -26.69 4.80 4.40
CA GLU A 90 -26.01 4.70 5.70
C GLU A 90 -24.61 4.07 5.56
N TRP A 91 -24.49 3.01 4.77
CA TRP A 91 -23.19 2.38 4.48
C TRP A 91 -22.28 3.29 3.66
N ILE A 92 -22.82 4.04 2.69
CA ILE A 92 -22.07 5.03 1.92
C ILE A 92 -21.53 6.13 2.84
N ARG A 93 -22.34 6.68 3.75
CA ARG A 93 -21.91 7.69 4.73
C ARG A 93 -20.86 7.14 5.69
N ARG A 94 -21.01 5.89 6.13
CA ARG A 94 -20.01 5.21 6.96
C ARG A 94 -18.68 5.09 6.22
N GLY A 95 -18.71 4.72 4.94
CA GLY A 95 -17.53 4.65 4.08
C GLY A 95 -16.86 6.01 3.90
N GLU A 96 -17.62 7.06 3.63
CA GLU A 96 -17.12 8.43 3.53
C GLU A 96 -16.48 8.90 4.86
N ALA A 97 -17.12 8.61 5.99
CA ALA A 97 -16.58 8.93 7.32
C ALA A 97 -15.23 8.22 7.57
N ILE A 98 -15.11 6.94 7.22
CA ILE A 98 -13.83 6.22 7.29
C ILE A 98 -12.80 6.82 6.33
N PHE A 99 -13.20 7.20 5.13
CA PHE A 99 -12.30 7.78 4.13
C PHE A 99 -11.71 9.13 4.57
N LEU A 100 -12.54 9.96 5.20
CA LEU A 100 -12.19 11.29 5.68
C LEU A 100 -11.41 11.28 6.99
N ARG A 101 -11.77 10.37 7.91
CA ARG A 101 -11.22 10.30 9.27
C ARG A 101 -10.89 8.85 9.65
N THR A 102 -9.95 8.26 8.94
CA THR A 102 -9.65 6.82 9.00
C THR A 102 -9.23 6.35 10.38
N PRO A 103 -8.28 6.98 11.10
CA PRO A 103 -7.88 6.50 12.43
C PRO A 103 -9.03 6.56 13.44
N ALA A 104 -9.94 7.54 13.31
CA ALA A 104 -11.08 7.71 14.21
C ALA A 104 -12.23 6.74 13.92
N ASN A 105 -12.45 6.37 12.66
CA ASN A 105 -13.59 5.56 12.22
C ASN A 105 -13.24 4.11 11.87
N ALA A 106 -11.95 3.78 11.76
CA ALA A 106 -11.42 2.43 11.56
C ALA A 106 -10.41 2.09 12.67
N VAL A 107 -10.84 2.25 13.93
CA VAL A 107 -10.03 2.02 15.13
C VAL A 107 -9.43 0.61 15.11
N GLY A 108 -8.14 0.51 15.38
CA GLY A 108 -7.38 -0.74 15.38
C GLY A 108 -6.82 -1.16 14.02
N PHE A 109 -7.20 -0.48 12.93
CA PHE A 109 -6.72 -0.80 11.57
C PHE A 109 -5.76 0.25 10.99
N SER A 110 -5.67 1.46 11.55
CA SER A 110 -4.64 2.46 11.22
C SER A 110 -3.52 2.45 12.25
N GLY A 111 -2.27 2.50 11.80
CA GLY A 111 -1.08 2.61 12.65
C GLY A 111 -0.32 3.93 12.49
N ASN A 112 -0.93 4.91 11.82
CA ASN A 112 -0.44 6.27 11.67
C ASN A 112 -1.58 7.30 11.68
N THR A 113 -1.26 8.58 11.50
CA THR A 113 -2.22 9.69 11.55
C THR A 113 -2.79 10.08 10.18
N LEU A 114 -2.46 9.33 9.12
CA LEU A 114 -3.01 9.59 7.79
C LEU A 114 -4.50 9.23 7.71
N ASN A 115 -5.14 9.76 6.67
CA ASN A 115 -6.50 9.44 6.25
C ASN A 115 -6.48 9.12 4.75
N CYS A 116 -7.42 8.31 4.26
CA CYS A 116 -7.50 8.01 2.82
C CYS A 116 -7.53 9.29 1.97
N VAL A 117 -8.29 10.30 2.44
CA VAL A 117 -8.41 11.61 1.78
C VAL A 117 -7.10 12.40 1.66
N ASN A 118 -6.07 12.09 2.45
CA ASN A 118 -4.79 12.80 2.36
C ASN A 118 -4.02 12.50 1.07
N CYS A 119 -4.29 11.36 0.42
CA CYS A 119 -3.74 11.00 -0.89
C CYS A 119 -4.82 10.95 -1.98
N HIS A 120 -6.06 10.67 -1.60
CA HIS A 120 -7.20 10.59 -2.49
C HIS A 120 -8.08 11.83 -2.31
N LEU A 121 -7.66 12.92 -2.96
CA LEU A 121 -8.19 14.26 -2.68
C LEU A 121 -9.68 14.41 -3.02
N ASP A 122 -10.30 15.44 -2.45
CA ASP A 122 -11.76 15.69 -2.54
C ASP A 122 -12.58 14.45 -2.13
N ALA A 123 -12.18 13.84 -1.01
CA ALA A 123 -12.73 12.59 -0.50
C ALA A 123 -12.79 11.45 -1.54
N GLY A 124 -11.81 11.40 -2.45
CA GLY A 124 -11.72 10.40 -3.49
C GLY A 124 -12.43 10.75 -4.79
N ARG A 125 -12.87 12.01 -4.97
CA ARG A 125 -13.55 12.48 -6.19
C ARG A 125 -12.62 13.19 -7.17
N LEU A 126 -11.50 13.76 -6.71
CA LEU A 126 -10.64 14.58 -7.56
C LEU A 126 -9.96 13.76 -8.66
N LYS A 127 -10.20 14.14 -9.92
CA LYS A 127 -9.51 13.56 -11.08
C LYS A 127 -8.00 13.77 -10.97
N GLY A 128 -7.20 12.76 -11.34
CA GLY A 128 -5.74 12.84 -11.26
C GLY A 128 -5.17 12.74 -9.83
N ALA A 129 -6.02 12.46 -8.83
CA ALA A 129 -5.63 12.18 -7.44
C ALA A 129 -6.06 10.76 -7.02
N ALA A 130 -5.98 9.79 -7.93
CA ALA A 130 -6.43 8.41 -7.75
C ALA A 130 -7.87 8.31 -7.21
N PRO A 131 -8.86 8.87 -7.92
CA PRO A 131 -10.23 8.87 -7.47
C PRO A 131 -10.84 7.46 -7.40
N MET A 132 -11.77 7.24 -6.47
CA MET A 132 -12.40 5.94 -6.25
C MET A 132 -13.29 5.52 -7.42
N TRP A 133 -13.97 6.47 -8.06
CA TRP A 133 -14.77 6.22 -9.26
C TRP A 133 -13.94 5.70 -10.44
N GLY A 134 -12.65 6.06 -10.49
CA GLY A 134 -11.72 5.56 -11.51
C GLY A 134 -11.08 4.23 -11.15
N ALA A 135 -11.22 3.78 -9.90
CA ALA A 135 -10.65 2.54 -9.42
C ALA A 135 -11.69 1.42 -9.38
N TYR A 136 -12.86 1.64 -8.78
CA TYR A 136 -13.84 0.59 -8.51
C TYR A 136 -14.24 -0.25 -9.75
N PRO A 137 -14.54 0.34 -10.92
CA PRO A 137 -14.94 -0.43 -12.12
C PRO A 137 -13.82 -1.28 -12.72
N LEU A 138 -12.57 -1.09 -12.30
CA LEU A 138 -11.39 -1.79 -12.81
C LEU A 138 -11.02 -3.01 -11.98
N TYR A 139 -11.75 -3.33 -10.91
CA TYR A 139 -11.51 -4.52 -10.09
C TYR A 139 -12.64 -5.55 -10.28
N PRO A 140 -12.34 -6.86 -10.26
CA PRO A 140 -11.04 -7.48 -9.96
C PRO A 140 -9.95 -7.26 -11.02
N ALA A 141 -8.68 -7.19 -10.60
CA ALA A 141 -7.54 -6.97 -11.50
C ALA A 141 -6.30 -7.77 -11.09
N TYR A 142 -5.61 -8.34 -12.07
CA TYR A 142 -4.28 -8.91 -11.83
C TYR A 142 -3.29 -7.81 -11.44
N ARG A 143 -2.56 -8.03 -10.33
CA ARG A 143 -1.56 -7.09 -9.84
C ARG A 143 -0.21 -7.75 -9.64
N LYS A 144 0.78 -7.25 -10.38
CA LYS A 144 2.18 -7.72 -10.28
C LYS A 144 2.73 -7.67 -8.85
N LYS A 145 2.32 -6.68 -8.04
CA LYS A 145 2.78 -6.54 -6.64
C LYS A 145 2.40 -7.76 -5.78
N THR A 146 1.22 -8.32 -5.98
CA THR A 146 0.69 -9.46 -5.21
C THR A 146 0.82 -10.78 -5.98
N ASN A 147 1.11 -10.71 -7.29
CA ASN A 147 1.06 -11.84 -8.22
C ASN A 147 -0.27 -12.60 -8.12
N HIS A 148 -1.35 -11.85 -7.99
CA HIS A 148 -2.70 -12.34 -7.71
C HIS A 148 -3.73 -11.45 -8.41
N VAL A 149 -4.93 -11.98 -8.64
CA VAL A 149 -6.10 -11.20 -9.07
C VAL A 149 -6.74 -10.62 -7.82
N ASP A 150 -6.43 -9.36 -7.54
CA ASP A 150 -6.99 -8.68 -6.37
C ASP A 150 -8.43 -8.24 -6.68
N THR A 151 -9.34 -8.47 -5.75
CA THR A 151 -10.63 -7.77 -5.61
C THR A 151 -10.41 -6.32 -5.17
N PHE A 152 -11.47 -5.51 -5.21
CA PHE A 152 -11.40 -4.15 -4.67
C PHE A 152 -11.13 -4.16 -3.15
N ALA A 153 -11.84 -5.00 -2.37
CA ALA A 153 -11.58 -5.21 -0.95
C ALA A 153 -10.10 -5.52 -0.68
N GLU A 154 -9.50 -6.49 -1.38
CA GLU A 154 -8.08 -6.83 -1.21
C GLU A 154 -7.16 -5.64 -1.53
N ARG A 155 -7.50 -4.84 -2.54
CA ARG A 155 -6.77 -3.60 -2.83
C ARG A 155 -6.82 -2.60 -1.68
N VAL A 156 -7.98 -2.44 -1.04
CA VAL A 156 -8.20 -1.56 0.12
C VAL A 156 -7.48 -2.09 1.36
N ARG A 157 -7.50 -3.42 1.60
CA ARG A 157 -6.72 -4.08 2.66
C ARG A 157 -5.24 -3.73 2.55
N GLY A 158 -4.69 -3.75 1.33
CA GLY A 158 -3.32 -3.30 1.07
C GLY A 158 -3.09 -1.83 1.45
N CYS A 159 -4.06 -0.93 1.25
CA CYS A 159 -3.92 0.46 1.69
C CYS A 159 -3.81 0.58 3.21
N PHE A 160 -4.59 -0.20 3.98
CA PHE A 160 -4.46 -0.24 5.44
C PHE A 160 -3.07 -0.73 5.88
N MET A 161 -2.57 -1.80 5.27
CA MET A 161 -1.25 -2.35 5.62
C MET A 161 -0.09 -1.41 5.30
N TYR A 162 -0.18 -0.69 4.17
CA TYR A 162 0.95 0.07 3.65
C TYR A 162 0.82 1.57 3.89
N SER A 163 -0.23 2.19 3.34
CA SER A 163 -0.42 3.64 3.44
C SER A 163 -0.80 4.06 4.86
N MET A 164 -1.65 3.28 5.53
CA MET A 164 -2.09 3.56 6.91
C MET A 164 -1.16 2.95 7.97
N ASN A 165 -0.09 2.28 7.55
CA ASN A 165 0.86 1.58 8.42
C ASN A 165 0.19 0.71 9.50
N GLY A 166 -0.94 0.09 9.17
CA GLY A 166 -1.77 -0.61 10.12
C GLY A 166 -1.99 -2.07 9.76
N LYS A 167 -3.13 -2.60 10.18
CA LYS A 167 -3.53 -3.99 9.92
C LYS A 167 -4.66 -4.00 8.90
N ALA A 168 -4.62 -4.94 7.96
CA ALA A 168 -5.75 -5.18 7.08
C ALA A 168 -6.96 -5.67 7.90
N PRO A 169 -8.15 -5.08 7.72
CA PRO A 169 -9.40 -5.72 8.15
C PRO A 169 -9.57 -7.08 7.48
N ASP A 170 -10.32 -7.99 8.11
CA ASP A 170 -10.65 -9.29 7.51
C ASP A 170 -11.62 -9.12 6.33
N ASP A 171 -11.67 -10.10 5.42
CA ASP A 171 -12.60 -10.05 4.29
C ASP A 171 -14.05 -10.02 4.79
N GLY A 172 -14.88 -9.19 4.16
CA GLY A 172 -16.26 -8.97 4.58
C GLY A 172 -16.43 -8.14 5.85
N HIS A 173 -15.35 -7.67 6.49
CA HIS A 173 -15.45 -6.77 7.65
C HIS A 173 -16.17 -5.46 7.27
N ASP A 174 -17.05 -4.97 8.15
CA ASP A 174 -17.87 -3.77 7.96
C ASP A 174 -17.12 -2.56 7.39
N ILE A 175 -15.88 -2.33 7.83
CA ILE A 175 -15.01 -1.24 7.34
C ILE A 175 -14.77 -1.36 5.84
N LEU A 176 -14.47 -2.57 5.34
CA LEU A 176 -14.25 -2.80 3.92
C LEU A 176 -15.56 -2.69 3.15
N VAL A 177 -16.65 -3.26 3.67
CA VAL A 177 -17.99 -3.17 3.06
C VAL A 177 -18.42 -1.71 2.91
N ALA A 178 -18.21 -0.88 3.94
CA ALA A 178 -18.54 0.54 3.91
C ALA A 178 -17.70 1.31 2.87
N LEU A 179 -16.39 1.06 2.83
CA LEU A 179 -15.49 1.68 1.84
C LEU A 179 -15.81 1.23 0.42
N GLU A 180 -16.18 -0.04 0.22
CA GLU A 180 -16.66 -0.57 -1.05
C GLU A 180 -17.98 0.06 -1.48
N ALA A 181 -18.95 0.17 -0.57
CA ALA A 181 -20.22 0.84 -0.84
C ALA A 181 -20.01 2.30 -1.27
N TYR A 182 -19.11 3.02 -0.59
CA TYR A 182 -18.73 4.39 -0.93
C TYR A 182 -18.05 4.49 -2.32
N ALA A 183 -17.11 3.60 -2.62
CA ALA A 183 -16.44 3.54 -3.91
C ALA A 183 -17.39 3.16 -5.07
N TYR A 184 -18.26 2.18 -4.84
CA TYR A 184 -19.32 1.76 -5.76
C TYR A 184 -20.26 2.93 -6.07
N TRP A 185 -20.75 3.63 -5.04
CA TRP A 185 -21.65 4.76 -5.21
C TRP A 185 -21.01 5.91 -6.00
N MET A 186 -19.72 6.19 -5.78
CA MET A 186 -18.98 7.19 -6.58
C MET A 186 -18.83 6.77 -8.05
N ALA A 187 -18.77 5.48 -8.33
CA ALA A 187 -18.59 4.91 -9.66
C ALA A 187 -19.91 4.67 -10.41
N GLN A 188 -21.05 5.16 -9.91
CA GLN A 188 -22.33 4.99 -10.58
C GLN A 188 -22.28 5.44 -12.04
N LYS A 189 -22.81 4.60 -12.94
CA LYS A 189 -22.83 4.81 -14.40
C LYS A 189 -21.45 4.78 -15.07
N ALA A 190 -20.37 4.52 -14.33
CA ALA A 190 -19.09 4.24 -14.96
C ALA A 190 -19.14 2.89 -15.70
N PRO A 191 -18.59 2.80 -16.92
CA PRO A 191 -18.45 1.53 -17.63
C PRO A 191 -17.52 0.57 -16.87
N THR A 192 -18.00 -0.65 -16.63
CA THR A 192 -17.21 -1.71 -16.00
C THR A 192 -16.05 -2.13 -16.91
N GLY A 193 -14.84 -2.27 -16.36
CA GLY A 193 -13.66 -2.72 -17.09
C GLY A 193 -12.98 -1.65 -17.95
N GLU A 194 -13.53 -0.44 -18.03
CA GLU A 194 -12.97 0.64 -18.83
C GLU A 194 -12.22 1.66 -17.97
N LYS A 195 -11.02 2.04 -18.41
CA LYS A 195 -10.21 3.05 -17.72
C LYS A 195 -10.70 4.45 -18.10
N LEU A 196 -11.42 5.09 -17.18
CA LEU A 196 -11.92 6.44 -17.36
C LEU A 196 -10.80 7.51 -17.37
N PRO A 197 -10.93 8.58 -18.19
CA PRO A 197 -10.05 9.73 -18.12
C PRO A 197 -10.03 10.35 -16.72
N GLY A 198 -8.84 10.59 -16.16
CA GLY A 198 -8.66 11.11 -14.80
C GLY A 198 -8.55 10.05 -13.70
N ALA A 199 -8.69 8.76 -14.03
CA ALA A 199 -8.37 7.67 -13.10
C ALA A 199 -6.86 7.61 -12.78
N GLY A 200 -6.51 7.32 -11.52
CA GLY A 200 -5.12 7.29 -11.04
C GLY A 200 -4.53 8.70 -10.84
N PHE A 201 -3.20 8.79 -10.78
CA PHE A 201 -2.51 10.09 -10.71
C PHE A 201 -2.29 10.66 -12.11
N THR A 202 -2.36 11.99 -12.21
CA THR A 202 -1.84 12.69 -13.40
C THR A 202 -0.37 12.36 -13.55
N LYS A 203 0.02 11.79 -14.70
CA LYS A 203 1.40 11.37 -14.93
C LYS A 203 2.30 12.61 -15.04
N VAL A 204 3.35 12.66 -14.23
CA VAL A 204 4.41 13.68 -14.37
C VAL A 204 5.14 13.49 -15.71
N GLY A 205 5.62 14.59 -16.31
CA GLY A 205 6.48 14.52 -17.48
C GLY A 205 7.87 13.99 -17.14
N LYS A 206 8.79 14.06 -18.10
CA LYS A 206 10.18 13.62 -17.89
C LYS A 206 10.96 14.70 -17.16
N ALA A 207 11.78 14.31 -16.19
CA ALA A 207 12.82 15.18 -15.65
C ALA A 207 13.85 15.49 -16.74
N ALA A 208 14.30 16.74 -16.80
CA ALA A 208 15.36 17.16 -17.72
C ALA A 208 16.76 16.73 -17.21
N GLN A 209 16.89 16.54 -15.90
CA GLN A 209 18.09 16.11 -15.20
C GLN A 209 17.73 15.01 -14.19
N GLU A 210 18.70 14.16 -13.86
CA GLU A 210 18.57 13.17 -12.78
C GLU A 210 18.05 13.85 -11.50
N PRO A 211 16.97 13.34 -10.87
CA PRO A 211 16.38 13.95 -9.70
C PRO A 211 17.38 14.06 -8.53
N SER A 212 17.45 15.21 -7.86
CA SER A 212 18.46 15.50 -6.82
C SER A 212 17.83 15.74 -5.45
N PHE A 213 18.47 15.18 -4.43
CA PHE A 213 18.13 15.45 -3.02
C PHE A 213 18.26 16.94 -2.69
N GLU A 214 19.34 17.59 -3.10
CA GLU A 214 19.66 18.97 -2.78
C GLU A 214 18.71 19.96 -3.46
N ARG A 215 18.36 19.73 -4.74
CA ARG A 215 17.36 20.56 -5.43
C ARG A 215 15.98 20.34 -4.82
N GLY A 216 15.63 19.08 -4.52
CA GLY A 216 14.37 18.73 -3.88
C GLY A 216 14.20 19.37 -2.51
N ALA A 217 15.27 19.45 -1.72
CA ALA A 217 15.27 20.14 -0.43
C ALA A 217 14.91 21.62 -0.57
N LYS A 218 15.46 22.31 -1.58
CA LYS A 218 15.15 23.73 -1.85
C LYS A 218 13.70 23.93 -2.29
N VAL A 219 13.18 23.04 -3.15
CA VAL A 219 11.76 23.07 -3.55
C VAL A 219 10.87 22.84 -2.33
N TYR A 220 11.23 21.88 -1.47
CA TYR A 220 10.49 21.56 -0.25
C TYR A 220 10.41 22.75 0.70
N GLU A 221 11.55 23.36 1.00
CA GLU A 221 11.64 24.54 1.86
C GLU A 221 10.78 25.68 1.32
N ALA A 222 10.89 25.96 0.02
CA ALA A 222 10.19 27.08 -0.60
C ALA A 222 8.68 26.86 -0.79
N LYS A 223 8.23 25.62 -1.05
CA LYS A 223 6.86 25.36 -1.54
C LYS A 223 6.05 24.36 -0.70
N CYS A 224 6.66 23.65 0.25
CA CYS A 224 5.99 22.55 0.98
C CYS A 224 6.03 22.72 2.51
N ALA A 225 7.15 23.23 3.04
CA ALA A 225 7.43 23.26 4.48
C ALA A 225 6.42 24.11 5.28
N LEU A 226 5.80 25.14 4.66
CA LEU A 226 4.77 25.96 5.30
C LEU A 226 3.59 25.11 5.81
N CYS A 227 3.17 24.11 5.04
CA CYS A 227 2.04 23.25 5.37
C CYS A 227 2.50 21.96 6.05
N HIS A 228 3.51 21.28 5.48
CA HIS A 228 3.94 19.97 5.95
C HIS A 228 4.99 20.02 7.08
N GLY A 229 5.42 21.22 7.47
CA GLY A 229 6.43 21.45 8.50
C GLY A 229 7.87 21.31 7.98
N PRO A 230 8.85 21.96 8.62
CA PRO A 230 10.25 21.91 8.18
C PRO A 230 10.88 20.51 8.27
N GLN A 231 10.28 19.60 9.05
CA GLN A 231 10.72 18.21 9.19
C GLN A 231 9.67 17.24 8.65
N GLY A 232 8.75 17.68 7.79
CA GLY A 232 7.73 16.82 7.18
C GLY A 232 6.77 16.17 8.16
N GLN A 233 6.69 16.70 9.38
CA GLN A 233 5.90 16.16 10.48
C GLN A 233 4.39 16.40 10.32
N GLY A 234 3.98 17.21 9.35
CA GLY A 234 2.59 17.59 9.15
C GLY A 234 2.07 18.55 10.22
N GLN A 235 0.74 18.73 10.24
CA GLN A 235 0.03 19.53 11.23
C GLN A 235 -1.31 18.87 11.57
N GLU A 236 -1.65 18.89 12.84
CA GLU A 236 -2.93 18.39 13.36
C GLU A 236 -3.66 19.49 14.15
N VAL A 237 -4.99 19.51 14.03
CA VAL A 237 -5.87 20.39 14.81
C VAL A 237 -6.96 19.53 15.42
N GLY A 238 -7.09 19.54 16.75
CA GLY A 238 -8.09 18.75 17.47
C GLY A 238 -7.98 17.24 17.21
N GLY A 239 -6.77 16.72 17.01
CA GLY A 239 -6.53 15.31 16.67
C GLY A 239 -6.92 14.92 15.25
N VAL A 240 -7.12 15.90 14.36
CA VAL A 240 -7.36 15.68 12.93
C VAL A 240 -6.18 16.20 12.13
N THR A 241 -5.62 15.33 11.30
CA THR A 241 -4.55 15.67 10.35
C THR A 241 -5.05 16.61 9.27
N VAL A 242 -4.62 17.87 9.35
CA VAL A 242 -4.95 18.92 8.37
C VAL A 242 -3.92 18.92 7.24
N PHE A 243 -2.63 18.82 7.59
CA PHE A 243 -1.56 18.59 6.63
C PHE A 243 -0.84 17.30 6.98
N PRO A 244 -0.81 16.29 6.09
CA PRO A 244 -0.28 14.99 6.44
C PRO A 244 1.24 15.00 6.66
N PRO A 245 1.76 14.20 7.61
CA PRO A 245 3.18 13.90 7.68
C PRO A 245 3.65 13.19 6.41
N LEU A 246 4.73 13.70 5.82
CA LEU A 246 5.27 13.19 4.56
C LEU A 246 6.33 12.11 4.78
N TRP A 247 6.96 12.09 5.95
CA TRP A 247 7.88 11.05 6.40
C TRP A 247 7.87 10.96 7.93
N GLY A 248 8.75 10.15 8.51
CA GLY A 248 8.77 9.88 9.95
C GLY A 248 7.70 8.86 10.36
N LYS A 249 7.65 8.57 11.67
CA LYS A 249 6.84 7.46 12.24
C LYS A 249 5.34 7.55 11.92
N GLN A 250 4.81 8.76 11.70
CA GLN A 250 3.39 9.00 11.46
C GLN A 250 3.01 9.04 9.97
N SER A 251 3.95 8.80 9.05
CA SER A 251 3.67 8.78 7.62
C SER A 251 3.36 7.37 7.10
N TYR A 252 3.18 7.24 5.79
CA TYR A 252 3.06 5.95 5.10
C TYR A 252 4.37 5.16 5.21
N ASN A 253 4.30 3.84 5.20
CA ASN A 253 5.48 2.98 5.36
C ASN A 253 6.20 2.68 4.04
N TRP A 254 7.36 2.02 4.13
CA TRP A 254 8.16 1.60 2.98
C TRP A 254 7.48 0.55 2.10
N GLY A 255 6.31 0.02 2.45
CA GLY A 255 5.51 -0.82 1.55
C GLY A 255 4.50 -0.03 0.69
N ALA A 256 4.28 1.26 0.96
CA ALA A 256 3.25 2.07 0.31
C ALA A 256 3.67 2.52 -1.09
N GLY A 257 2.72 2.62 -2.03
CA GLY A 257 3.04 3.05 -3.40
C GLY A 257 3.62 4.47 -3.47
N THR A 258 3.25 5.34 -2.53
CA THR A 258 3.72 6.74 -2.48
C THR A 258 5.20 6.86 -2.10
N HIS A 259 5.87 5.81 -1.61
CA HIS A 259 7.33 5.86 -1.44
C HIS A 259 8.08 5.82 -2.77
N GLU A 260 7.46 5.27 -3.82
CA GLU A 260 8.09 5.23 -5.14
C GLU A 260 8.10 6.65 -5.72
N VAL A 261 9.28 7.10 -6.13
CA VAL A 261 9.55 8.49 -6.53
C VAL A 261 8.67 8.91 -7.71
N ASP A 262 8.42 8.03 -8.69
CA ASP A 262 7.59 8.32 -9.87
C ASP A 262 6.11 8.56 -9.52
N LYS A 263 5.59 7.78 -8.58
CA LYS A 263 4.21 7.90 -8.08
C LYS A 263 4.05 9.14 -7.23
N ALA A 264 5.02 9.43 -6.36
CA ALA A 264 5.02 10.66 -5.59
C ALA A 264 5.14 11.90 -6.49
N ALA A 265 6.05 11.89 -7.47
CA ALA A 265 6.21 12.99 -8.42
C ALA A 265 4.94 13.23 -9.24
N SER A 266 4.25 12.16 -9.68
CA SER A 266 2.95 12.25 -10.36
C SER A 266 1.86 12.86 -9.47
N PHE A 267 1.76 12.42 -8.21
CA PHE A 267 0.83 13.01 -7.25
C PHE A 267 1.13 14.49 -7.03
N ILE A 268 2.39 14.84 -6.78
CA ILE A 268 2.84 16.20 -6.48
C ILE A 268 2.61 17.13 -7.68
N LYS A 269 3.03 16.72 -8.89
CA LYS A 269 2.83 17.51 -10.12
C LYS A 269 1.36 17.84 -10.38
N GLY A 270 0.47 16.87 -10.15
CA GLY A 270 -0.95 17.06 -10.41
C GLY A 270 -1.69 17.83 -9.32
N ASN A 271 -1.19 17.83 -8.08
CA ASN A 271 -2.03 18.15 -6.92
C ASN A 271 -1.36 19.05 -5.86
N MET A 272 -0.06 19.35 -5.98
CA MET A 272 0.69 20.11 -4.97
C MET A 272 1.47 21.28 -5.59
N PRO A 273 1.57 22.44 -4.90
CA PRO A 273 0.84 22.84 -3.70
C PRO A 273 -0.68 22.74 -3.85
N TYR A 274 -1.36 22.37 -2.76
CA TYR A 274 -2.80 22.10 -2.79
C TYR A 274 -3.58 23.31 -3.31
N GLY A 275 -4.48 23.09 -4.27
CA GLY A 275 -5.27 24.13 -4.94
C GLY A 275 -4.51 24.97 -5.97
N ASN A 276 -3.18 24.86 -6.04
CA ASN A 276 -2.35 25.59 -7.01
C ASN A 276 -1.10 24.77 -7.45
N PRO A 277 -1.30 23.66 -8.18
CA PRO A 277 -0.22 22.75 -8.60
C PRO A 277 0.65 23.38 -9.69
N THR A 278 1.65 24.15 -9.26
CA THR A 278 2.47 25.04 -10.10
C THR A 278 3.88 24.53 -10.35
N LEU A 279 4.28 23.41 -9.74
CA LEU A 279 5.61 22.85 -9.94
C LEU A 279 5.79 22.44 -11.39
N ASP A 280 6.97 22.68 -11.96
CA ASP A 280 7.34 22.03 -13.22
C ASP A 280 7.65 20.52 -12.99
N ASP A 281 7.89 19.79 -14.07
CA ASP A 281 8.18 18.36 -13.97
C ASP A 281 9.47 18.09 -13.19
N GLN A 282 10.52 18.89 -13.39
CA GLN A 282 11.80 18.72 -12.71
C GLN A 282 11.66 18.96 -11.20
N GLU A 283 10.99 20.03 -10.80
CA GLU A 283 10.71 20.34 -9.41
C GLU A 283 9.90 19.23 -8.73
N ALA A 284 8.90 18.67 -9.43
CA ALA A 284 8.09 17.57 -8.90
C ALA A 284 8.92 16.29 -8.68
N TRP A 285 9.80 15.96 -9.61
CA TRP A 285 10.74 14.84 -9.46
C TRP A 285 11.75 15.07 -8.33
N ASP A 286 12.36 16.25 -8.28
CA ASP A 286 13.36 16.60 -7.28
C ASP A 286 12.75 16.55 -5.86
N VAL A 287 11.59 17.18 -5.65
CA VAL A 287 10.95 17.21 -4.33
C VAL A 287 10.40 15.83 -3.92
N ALA A 288 9.93 15.03 -4.87
CA ALA A 288 9.54 13.64 -4.61
C ALA A 288 10.74 12.80 -4.15
N THR A 289 11.89 12.95 -4.79
CA THR A 289 13.14 12.32 -4.39
C THR A 289 13.53 12.75 -2.98
N TYR A 290 13.51 14.05 -2.67
CA TYR A 290 13.82 14.55 -1.34
C TYR A 290 12.89 13.96 -0.27
N ILE A 291 11.57 14.01 -0.47
CA ILE A 291 10.56 13.46 0.46
C ILE A 291 10.77 11.97 0.70
N ASN A 292 11.01 11.20 -0.36
CA ASN A 292 11.18 9.75 -0.29
C ASN A 292 12.63 9.32 0.02
N SER A 293 13.53 10.28 0.27
CA SER A 293 14.86 10.04 0.85
C SER A 293 14.86 10.13 2.38
N MET A 294 13.69 10.34 2.99
CA MET A 294 13.53 10.41 4.43
C MET A 294 13.00 9.09 5.00
N GLU A 295 13.44 8.74 6.20
CA GLU A 295 13.00 7.51 6.85
C GLU A 295 11.52 7.55 7.26
N ARG A 296 10.90 6.39 7.19
CA ARG A 296 9.49 6.12 7.48
C ARG A 296 9.36 4.70 8.05
N PRO A 297 8.18 4.29 8.57
CA PRO A 297 8.03 2.95 9.12
C PRO A 297 8.45 1.86 8.12
N GLN A 298 9.02 0.79 8.65
CA GLN A 298 9.50 -0.35 7.87
C GLN A 298 8.42 -0.96 6.97
N ASP A 299 8.82 -1.56 5.85
CA ASP A 299 7.94 -2.38 5.01
C ASP A 299 7.41 -3.57 5.82
N PRO A 300 6.09 -3.80 5.90
CA PRO A 300 5.53 -4.97 6.59
C PRO A 300 6.03 -6.33 6.07
N ARG A 301 6.65 -6.34 4.88
CA ARG A 301 7.27 -7.51 4.25
C ARG A 301 8.77 -7.65 4.54
N PHE A 302 9.31 -6.85 5.46
CA PHE A 302 10.72 -6.87 5.82
C PHE A 302 11.18 -8.29 6.19
N THR A 303 12.27 -8.73 5.55
CA THR A 303 12.78 -10.10 5.67
C THR A 303 13.70 -10.29 6.88
N GLY A 304 13.93 -9.24 7.68
CA GLY A 304 15.02 -9.18 8.65
C GLY A 304 16.33 -8.61 8.08
N ASN A 305 16.42 -8.44 6.75
CA ASN A 305 17.58 -7.91 6.05
C ASN A 305 17.18 -6.87 4.99
N VAL A 306 17.84 -5.71 5.00
CA VAL A 306 17.53 -4.57 4.11
C VAL A 306 17.82 -4.92 2.64
N ALA A 307 18.96 -5.54 2.35
CA ALA A 307 19.37 -5.89 0.99
C ALA A 307 18.43 -6.95 0.39
N ASP A 308 18.07 -7.97 1.17
CA ASP A 308 17.12 -9.02 0.72
C ASP A 308 15.72 -8.44 0.49
N THR A 309 15.24 -7.60 1.42
CA THR A 309 13.96 -6.90 1.27
C THR A 309 13.95 -6.02 0.03
N ARG A 310 15.06 -5.31 -0.26
CA ARG A 310 15.20 -4.51 -1.47
C ARG A 310 15.12 -5.38 -2.72
N LYS A 311 15.95 -6.42 -2.79
CA LYS A 311 15.99 -7.35 -3.91
C LYS A 311 14.62 -7.96 -4.21
N GLN A 312 13.85 -8.27 -3.18
CA GLN A 312 12.56 -8.94 -3.34
C GLN A 312 11.42 -7.97 -3.67
N PHE A 313 11.39 -6.77 -3.08
CA PHE A 313 10.21 -5.91 -3.11
C PHE A 313 10.43 -4.49 -3.65
N HIS A 314 11.68 -4.05 -3.76
CA HIS A 314 12.07 -2.67 -4.11
C HIS A 314 13.10 -2.60 -5.24
N ASP A 315 13.33 -3.69 -5.96
CA ASP A 315 14.31 -3.75 -7.06
C ASP A 315 13.75 -3.09 -8.34
N ASN A 316 13.62 -1.77 -8.27
CA ASN A 316 13.18 -0.92 -9.36
C ASN A 316 13.82 0.49 -9.22
N PRO A 317 13.93 1.26 -10.31
CA PRO A 317 14.65 2.54 -10.30
C PRO A 317 13.97 3.64 -9.48
N TYR A 318 12.71 3.46 -9.08
CA TYR A 318 11.93 4.48 -8.37
C TYR A 318 11.84 4.25 -6.86
N SER A 319 12.35 3.13 -6.34
CA SER A 319 12.43 2.90 -4.90
C SER A 319 13.83 3.16 -4.37
N LEU A 320 13.94 4.08 -3.40
CA LEU A 320 15.17 4.40 -2.69
C LEU A 320 15.39 3.50 -1.45
N TYR A 321 14.45 2.59 -1.14
CA TYR A 321 14.61 1.68 -0.01
C TYR A 321 15.85 0.80 -0.17
N GLY A 322 16.75 0.80 0.81
CA GLY A 322 18.00 0.04 0.78
C GLY A 322 19.10 0.67 -0.09
N THR A 323 18.97 1.94 -0.50
CA THR A 323 20.05 2.71 -1.12
C THR A 323 20.62 3.74 -0.14
N GLU A 324 21.82 4.24 -0.42
CA GLU A 324 22.40 5.36 0.29
C GLU A 324 21.99 6.67 -0.41
N VAL A 325 21.43 7.61 0.36
CA VAL A 325 21.13 8.97 -0.11
C VAL A 325 21.65 9.95 0.92
N ASN A 326 22.41 10.95 0.46
CA ASN A 326 23.02 11.97 1.31
C ASN A 326 23.78 11.35 2.53
N GLY A 327 24.60 10.34 2.29
CA GLY A 327 25.41 9.66 3.32
C GLY A 327 24.62 8.75 4.27
N ARG A 328 23.34 8.47 4.01
CA ARG A 328 22.48 7.65 4.85
C ARG A 328 21.85 6.49 4.08
N LEU A 329 22.06 5.27 4.57
CA LEU A 329 21.32 4.09 4.13
C LEU A 329 19.86 4.18 4.58
N LEU A 330 18.93 4.09 3.63
CA LEU A 330 17.49 4.07 3.90
C LEU A 330 17.05 2.65 4.22
N LYS A 331 16.60 2.41 5.45
CA LYS A 331 16.38 1.05 5.97
C LYS A 331 15.06 0.86 6.72
N GLY A 332 14.25 1.90 6.87
CA GLY A 332 13.05 1.88 7.70
C GLY A 332 13.33 2.22 9.16
N LEU A 333 12.31 2.83 9.79
CA LEU A 333 12.24 3.09 11.23
C LEU A 333 11.84 1.86 12.02
#